data_AF-A0A920QNY1-F1
#
_entry.id   AF-A0A920QNY1-F1
#
_cell.length_a   1.000
_cell.length_b   1.000
_cell.length_c   1.000
_cell.angle_alpha   90.00
_cell.angle_beta   90.00
_cell.angle_gamma   90.00
#
_symmetry.space_group_name_H-M   'P 1'
#
loop_
_entity.id
_entity.type
_entity.pdbx_description
1 polymer ?
#
loop_
_entity_poly.entity_id
_entity_poly.type
_entity_poly.pdbx_seq_one_letter_code
_entity_poly.pdbx_strand_id
1 'polypeptide(L)'
;MQNGELLPGALKVSTITKFHWMTWKKANRLLQEEIIYKFITTKTNMELSYKNLRNIFELLLSENKHWEYSLSEEWKLVNSGNELSLKNEPKS
;
A
#
# COMPACT_ATOMS: atom_id res chain seq x y z
N MET A 1 -16.78 -43.83 -8.89
CA MET A 1 -15.35 -43.75 -9.30
C MET A 1 -15.35 -42.97 -10.61
N GLN A 2 -14.70 -41.83 -10.83
CA GLN A 2 -13.68 -41.07 -10.08
C GLN A 2 -14.04 -39.58 -10.13
N ASN A 3 -13.71 -38.88 -9.06
CA ASN A 3 -13.79 -37.42 -8.94
C ASN A 3 -12.70 -36.80 -9.83
N GLY A 4 -13.08 -35.94 -10.77
CA GLY A 4 -12.16 -35.03 -11.43
C GLY A 4 -12.06 -33.76 -10.60
N GLU A 5 -11.00 -33.66 -9.79
CA GLU A 5 -10.64 -32.43 -9.08
C GLU A 5 -10.38 -31.31 -10.08
N LEU A 6 -11.17 -30.24 -10.00
CA LEU A 6 -10.84 -28.96 -10.60
C LEU A 6 -9.67 -28.36 -9.80
N LEU A 7 -8.49 -28.35 -10.39
CA LEU A 7 -7.33 -27.64 -9.87
C LEU A 7 -7.72 -26.16 -9.62
N PRO A 8 -7.45 -25.59 -8.43
CA PRO A 8 -7.67 -24.18 -8.20
C PRO A 8 -6.59 -23.41 -8.96
N GLY A 9 -6.94 -22.98 -10.17
CA GLY A 9 -6.33 -21.84 -10.82
C GLY A 9 -6.60 -20.60 -9.97
N ALA A 10 -5.80 -20.41 -8.93
CA ALA A 10 -5.77 -19.19 -8.16
C ALA A 10 -5.47 -18.05 -9.14
N LEU A 11 -6.48 -17.25 -9.46
CA LEU A 11 -6.23 -15.95 -10.06
C LEU A 11 -5.26 -15.22 -9.12
N LYS A 12 -4.00 -15.00 -9.55
CA LYS A 12 -3.16 -13.95 -8.99
C LYS A 12 -3.81 -12.61 -9.38
N VAL A 13 -4.87 -12.24 -8.68
CA VAL A 13 -5.43 -10.90 -8.76
C VAL A 13 -4.46 -10.00 -8.01
N SER A 14 -3.48 -9.42 -8.72
CA SER A 14 -2.72 -8.29 -8.19
C SER A 14 -3.70 -7.15 -7.97
N THR A 15 -4.30 -7.10 -6.78
CA THR A 15 -5.35 -6.15 -6.45
C THR A 15 -4.67 -4.81 -6.14
N ILE A 16 -4.55 -3.96 -7.16
CA ILE A 16 -4.10 -2.58 -6.96
C ILE A 16 -5.24 -1.84 -6.25
N THR A 17 -5.08 -1.54 -4.96
CA THR A 17 -5.97 -0.62 -4.26
C THR A 17 -5.41 0.80 -4.40
N LYS A 18 -6.23 1.72 -4.92
CA LYS A 18 -5.85 3.11 -5.20
C LYS A 18 -6.54 4.06 -4.22
N PHE A 19 -5.80 5.05 -3.72
CA PHE A 19 -6.33 6.17 -2.95
C PHE A 19 -6.14 7.47 -3.74
N HIS A 20 -7.18 8.32 -3.85
CA HIS A 20 -7.14 9.57 -4.61
C HIS A 20 -7.14 10.78 -3.65
N TRP A 21 -6.15 11.68 -3.75
CA TRP A 21 -5.76 12.64 -2.69
C TRP A 21 -6.65 13.85 -2.49
N MET A 22 -7.67 14.06 -3.33
CA MET A 22 -8.28 15.39 -3.47
C MET A 22 -8.94 15.93 -2.17
N THR A 23 -9.17 15.07 -1.17
CA THR A 23 -9.69 15.42 0.16
C THR A 23 -8.66 15.42 1.29
N TRP A 24 -7.46 14.86 1.08
CA TRP A 24 -6.43 14.61 2.12
C TRP A 24 -5.74 15.88 2.64
N LYS A 25 -5.46 16.85 1.75
CA LYS A 25 -4.77 18.10 2.11
C LYS A 25 -5.54 18.99 3.10
N LYS A 26 -6.85 18.76 3.27
CA LYS A 26 -7.70 19.52 4.19
C LYS A 26 -7.79 18.89 5.59
N ALA A 27 -7.34 17.65 5.74
CA ALA A 27 -7.30 16.96 7.03
C ALA A 27 -6.15 17.51 7.90
N ASN A 28 -6.32 17.48 9.22
CA ASN A 28 -5.21 17.74 10.13
C ASN A 28 -4.17 16.61 10.03
N ARG A 29 -2.93 16.89 10.46
CA ARG A 29 -1.81 15.96 10.36
C ARG A 29 -2.06 14.61 11.02
N LEU A 30 -2.70 14.58 12.20
CA LEU A 30 -3.01 13.33 12.90
C LEU A 30 -3.96 12.44 12.08
N LEU A 31 -5.00 13.03 11.49
CA LEU A 31 -5.93 12.31 10.64
C LEU A 31 -5.26 11.80 9.36
N GLN A 32 -4.33 12.56 8.78
CA GLN A 32 -3.53 12.11 7.65
C GLN A 32 -2.69 10.88 8.03
N GLU A 33 -1.99 10.94 9.16
CA GLU A 33 -1.19 9.84 9.74
C GLU A 33 -2.04 8.58 9.96
N GLU A 34 -3.22 8.73 10.55
CA GLU A 34 -4.16 7.63 10.77
C GLU A 34 -4.66 7.01 9.46
N ILE A 35 -5.00 7.83 8.45
CA ILE A 35 -5.48 7.34 7.14
C ILE A 35 -4.40 6.50 6.45
N ILE A 36 -3.16 7.01 6.38
CA ILE A 36 -2.05 6.29 5.74
C ILE A 36 -1.72 5.01 6.50
N TYR A 37 -1.67 5.09 7.83
CA TYR A 37 -1.45 3.91 8.67
C TYR A 37 -2.52 2.85 8.40
N LYS A 38 -3.80 3.19 8.48
CA LYS A 38 -4.90 2.24 8.21
C LYS A 38 -4.88 1.71 6.79
N PHE A 39 -4.59 2.55 5.80
CA PHE A 39 -4.50 2.13 4.40
C PHE A 39 -3.47 1.02 4.20
N ILE A 40 -2.30 1.17 4.81
CA ILE A 40 -1.23 0.18 4.72
C ILE A 40 -1.60 -1.08 5.52
N THR A 41 -1.86 -0.93 6.83
CA THR A 41 -2.01 -2.07 7.73
C THR A 41 -3.24 -2.93 7.41
N THR A 42 -4.35 -2.32 6.96
CA THR A 42 -5.56 -3.07 6.57
C THR A 42 -5.34 -3.94 5.33
N LYS A 43 -4.42 -3.55 4.43
CA LYS A 43 -4.18 -4.25 3.17
C LYS A 43 -3.03 -5.24 3.24
N THR A 44 -1.98 -4.90 3.97
CA THR A 44 -0.78 -5.75 4.08
C THR A 44 -0.85 -6.70 5.27
N ASN A 45 -1.77 -6.46 6.22
CA ASN A 45 -1.83 -7.13 7.52
C ASN A 45 -0.50 -7.03 8.32
N MET A 46 0.33 -6.03 7.99
CA MET A 46 1.60 -5.78 8.66
C MET A 46 1.42 -4.77 9.78
N GLU A 47 2.16 -4.96 10.88
CA GLU A 47 2.35 -3.90 11.86
C GLU A 47 3.44 -2.93 11.37
N LEU A 48 3.09 -1.65 11.28
CA LEU A 48 4.00 -0.63 10.76
C LEU A 48 4.71 0.07 11.92
N SER A 49 6.04 -0.03 11.98
CA SER A 49 6.80 0.70 12.99
C SER A 49 6.63 2.21 12.84
N TYR A 50 6.68 2.94 13.96
CA TYR A 50 6.61 4.40 13.95
C TYR A 50 7.68 5.04 13.04
N LYS A 51 8.89 4.46 13.00
CA LYS A 51 9.98 4.91 12.12
C LYS A 51 9.59 4.81 10.65
N ASN A 52 8.99 3.69 10.23
CA ASN A 52 8.53 3.52 8.85
C ASN A 52 7.39 4.49 8.52
N LEU A 53 6.45 4.70 9.45
CA LEU A 53 5.36 5.65 9.26
C LEU A 53 5.92 7.05 9.03
N ARG A 54 6.86 7.48 9.87
CA ARG A 54 7.49 8.79 9.75
C ARG A 54 8.21 8.98 8.41
N ASN A 55 8.98 8.00 7.95
CA ASN A 55 9.67 8.07 6.66
C ASN A 55 8.68 8.22 5.49
N ILE A 56 7.56 7.49 5.53
CA ILE A 56 6.51 7.58 4.52
C ILE A 56 5.90 8.99 4.53
N PHE A 57 5.69 9.59 5.70
CA PHE A 57 5.18 10.95 5.81
C PHE A 57 6.15 12.00 5.27
N GLU A 58 7.44 11.85 5.53
CA GLU A 58 8.48 12.72 4.97
C GLU A 58 8.49 12.65 3.44
N LEU A 59 8.32 11.46 2.86
CA LEU A 59 8.18 11.27 1.41
C LEU A 59 6.89 11.89 0.85
N LEU A 60 5.76 11.77 1.56
CA LEU A 60 4.48 12.38 1.16
C LEU A 60 4.51 13.91 1.17
N LEU A 61 5.31 14.50 2.06
CA LEU A 61 5.50 15.95 2.17
C LEU A 61 6.59 16.49 1.22
N SER A 62 7.40 15.61 0.65
CA SER A 62 8.47 16.01 -0.26
C SER A 62 7.93 16.56 -1.59
N GLU A 63 8.72 17.41 -2.25
CA GLU A 63 8.39 17.92 -3.58
C GLU A 63 8.42 16.82 -4.66
N ASN A 64 9.18 15.75 -4.42
CA ASN A 64 9.20 14.61 -5.30
C ASN A 64 7.92 13.80 -5.12
N LYS A 65 7.06 13.83 -6.14
CA LYS A 65 5.80 13.09 -6.14
C LYS A 65 5.91 11.68 -6.74
N HIS A 66 7.10 11.28 -7.21
CA HIS A 66 7.35 9.96 -7.79
C HIS A 66 8.39 9.22 -6.95
N TRP A 67 7.93 8.26 -6.16
CA TRP A 67 8.81 7.48 -5.29
C TRP A 67 8.22 6.11 -4.98
N GLU A 68 9.11 5.20 -4.57
CA GLU A 68 8.75 3.89 -4.07
C GLU A 68 9.37 3.69 -2.68
N TYR A 69 8.62 3.07 -1.77
CA TYR A 69 9.05 2.74 -0.43
C TYR A 69 8.81 1.25 -0.16
N SER A 70 9.87 0.51 0.16
CA SER A 70 9.75 -0.91 0.50
C SER A 70 9.20 -1.04 1.92
N LEU A 71 8.03 -1.68 2.07
CA LEU A 71 7.41 -1.95 3.36
C LEU A 71 7.92 -3.27 3.93
N SER A 72 8.03 -4.29 3.08
CA SER A 72 8.61 -5.61 3.37
C SER A 72 9.24 -6.18 2.10
N GLU A 73 9.64 -7.45 2.14
CA GLU A 73 10.09 -8.17 0.95
C GLU A 73 9.00 -8.30 -0.13
N GLU A 74 7.74 -8.33 0.28
CA GLU A 74 6.59 -8.57 -0.62
C GLU A 74 5.83 -7.29 -0.97
N TRP A 75 5.91 -6.26 -0.12
CA TRP A 75 5.06 -5.08 -0.26
C TRP A 75 5.86 -3.81 -0.50
N LYS A 76 5.41 -3.02 -1.47
CA LYS A 76 5.91 -1.68 -1.76
C LYS A 76 4.76 -0.67 -1.75
N LEU A 77 5.05 0.51 -1.22
CA LEU A 77 4.19 1.69 -1.36
C LEU A 77 4.74 2.55 -2.50
N VAL A 78 3.90 2.87 -3.48
CA VAL A 78 4.29 3.63 -4.67
C VAL A 78 3.46 4.90 -4.75
N ASN A 79 4.13 6.04 -4.89
CA ASN A 79 3.51 7.31 -5.21
C ASN A 79 3.80 7.68 -6.67
N SER A 80 2.77 7.96 -7.45
CA SER A 80 2.85 8.31 -8.87
C SER A 80 2.21 9.68 -9.15
N GLY A 81 2.61 10.69 -8.39
CA GLY A 81 2.15 12.07 -8.57
C GLY A 81 0.91 12.37 -7.75
N ASN A 82 -0.20 11.76 -8.14
CA ASN A 82 -1.52 11.94 -7.56
C ASN A 82 -2.16 10.62 -7.09
N GLU A 83 -1.42 9.51 -7.17
CA GLU A 83 -1.91 8.15 -6.87
C GLU A 83 -0.96 7.36 -5.93
N LEU A 84 -1.50 6.70 -4.87
CA LEU A 84 -0.79 5.98 -3.80
C LEU A 84 -1.30 4.60 -3.95
N SER A 85 -0.38 3.69 -4.22
CA SER A 85 -0.71 2.31 -4.49
C SER A 85 0.14 1.42 -3.62
N LEU A 86 -0.48 0.35 -3.12
CA LEU A 86 0.23 -0.78 -2.56
C LEU A 86 0.42 -1.81 -3.67
N LYS A 87 1.67 -2.22 -3.88
CA LYS A 87 2.02 -3.30 -4.79
C LYS A 87 2.51 -4.49 -3.98
N ASN A 88 1.94 -5.66 -4.25
CA ASN A 88 2.45 -6.94 -3.77
C ASN A 88 3.24 -7.58 -4.91
N GLU A 89 4.52 -7.84 -4.68
CA GLU A 89 5.38 -8.63 -5.54
C GLU A 89 5.78 -9.88 -4.76
N PRO A 90 4.96 -10.94 -4.78
CA PRO A 90 5.32 -12.18 -4.10
C PRO A 90 6.54 -12.77 -4.81
N LYS A 91 7.57 -13.17 -4.05
CA LYS A 91 8.73 -13.88 -4.58
C LYS A 91 8.24 -15.10 -5.39
N SER A 92 8.69 -15.20 -6.64
CA SER A 92 8.44 -16.33 -7.55
C SER A 92 9.05 -17.61 -7.06
#